data_AF-A0A661N506-F1
#
_entry.id   AF-A0A661N506-F1
#
_cell.length_a   1.000
_cell.length_b   1.000
_cell.length_c   1.000
_cell.angle_alpha   90.00
_cell.angle_beta   90.00
_cell.angle_gamma   90.00
#
_symmetry.space_group_name_H-M   'P 1'
#
loop_
_entity.id
_entity.type
_entity.pdbx_description
1 polymer ?
#
loop_
_entity_poly.entity_id
_entity_poly.type
_entity_poly.pdbx_seq_one_letter_code
_entity_poly.pdbx_strand_id
1 'polypeptide(L)'
;MATVAVTGWHCSSDAIAVEACRTIENKRCEAAMGCTSGIADEDDVTACQLFYRDQCLFGMAAEEDPGQPAVEACVAAIDQAAVCKLSTMTDCAQPPALSDSDAWDKSGCTIILNPELLADCAFLLPADSGEGGGGEGGSSSGTGGSGGSAGSGGSVGGAGGAGGAGVN
;
A
#
# COMPACT_ATOMS: atom_id res chain seq x y z
N MET A 1 11.43 -44.79 -5.05
CA MET A 1 11.27 -43.37 -5.44
C MET A 1 10.00 -42.87 -4.78
N ALA A 2 10.12 -41.97 -3.81
CA ALA A 2 8.98 -41.50 -3.02
C ALA A 2 8.52 -40.14 -3.57
N THR A 3 7.27 -40.09 -4.02
CA THR A 3 6.62 -38.87 -4.53
C THR A 3 6.02 -38.12 -3.35
N VAL A 4 6.56 -36.93 -3.04
CA VAL A 4 5.98 -36.03 -2.04
C VAL A 4 4.96 -35.14 -2.73
N ALA A 5 3.67 -35.33 -2.42
CA ALA A 5 2.60 -34.48 -2.89
C ALA A 5 2.54 -33.22 -2.02
N VAL A 6 2.99 -32.08 -2.56
CA VAL A 6 2.78 -30.77 -1.93
C VAL A 6 1.35 -30.35 -2.24
N THR A 7 0.45 -30.48 -1.27
CA THR A 7 -0.86 -29.82 -1.32
C THR A 7 -0.63 -28.32 -1.19
N GLY A 8 -0.66 -27.62 -2.32
CA GLY A 8 -0.51 -26.17 -2.39
C GLY A 8 -1.65 -25.50 -1.63
N TRP A 9 -1.37 -25.08 -0.40
CA TRP A 9 -2.12 -24.02 0.25
C TRP A 9 -1.97 -22.79 -0.66
N HIS A 10 -3.03 -22.49 -1.40
CA HIS A 10 -3.15 -21.18 -2.02
C HIS A 10 -3.40 -20.21 -0.87
N CYS A 11 -2.31 -19.74 -0.25
CA CYS A 11 -2.32 -18.57 0.62
C CYS A 11 -2.58 -17.31 -0.23
N SER A 12 -3.67 -17.34 -1.01
CA SER A 12 -4.25 -16.15 -1.60
C SER A 12 -5.02 -15.50 -0.47
N SER A 13 -4.33 -14.77 0.41
CA SER A 13 -4.99 -13.67 1.09
C SER A 13 -5.62 -12.83 -0.02
N ASP A 14 -6.88 -12.45 0.11
CA ASP A 14 -7.59 -11.57 -0.83
C ASP A 14 -6.93 -10.17 -0.84
N ALA A 15 -5.67 -10.14 -1.26
CA ALA A 15 -4.78 -9.00 -1.25
C ALA A 15 -5.21 -8.12 -2.42
N ILE A 16 -5.83 -7.00 -2.06
CA ILE A 16 -6.33 -6.04 -3.03
C ILE A 16 -5.15 -5.18 -3.50
N ALA A 17 -5.09 -4.94 -4.81
CA ALA A 17 -4.20 -3.95 -5.42
C ALA A 17 -2.69 -4.12 -5.14
N VAL A 18 -2.19 -5.36 -5.10
CA VAL A 18 -0.75 -5.68 -4.91
C VAL A 18 0.17 -4.92 -5.90
N GLU A 19 -0.22 -4.85 -7.17
CA GLU A 19 0.59 -4.16 -8.19
C GLU A 19 0.54 -2.63 -8.06
N ALA A 20 -0.60 -2.08 -7.61
CA ALA A 20 -0.71 -0.66 -7.28
C ALA A 20 0.22 -0.29 -6.12
N CYS A 21 0.21 -1.09 -5.04
CA CYS A 21 1.12 -0.95 -3.91
C CYS A 21 2.58 -0.89 -4.37
N ARG A 22 3.01 -1.87 -5.18
CA ARG A 22 4.39 -1.92 -5.70
C ARG A 22 4.74 -0.70 -6.53
N THR A 23 3.83 -0.24 -7.37
CA THR A 23 4.05 0.92 -8.23
C THR A 23 4.28 2.19 -7.40
N ILE A 24 3.42 2.43 -6.41
CA ILE A 24 3.50 3.60 -5.52
C ILE A 24 4.76 3.52 -4.65
N GLU A 25 5.05 2.35 -4.07
CA GLU A 25 6.20 2.17 -3.19
C GLU A 25 7.53 2.26 -3.94
N ASN A 26 7.62 1.75 -5.17
CA ASN A 26 8.81 1.92 -6.01
C ASN A 26 9.09 3.40 -6.25
N LYS A 27 8.05 4.17 -6.62
CA LYS A 27 8.16 5.61 -6.83
C LYS A 27 8.55 6.32 -5.52
N ARG A 28 7.96 5.94 -4.39
CA ARG A 28 8.32 6.50 -3.08
C ARG A 28 9.78 6.25 -2.75
N CYS A 29 10.29 5.04 -2.96
CA CYS A 29 11.70 4.70 -2.72
C CYS A 29 12.65 5.57 -3.56
N GLU A 30 12.36 5.74 -4.86
CA GLU A 30 13.13 6.63 -5.74
C GLU A 30 13.07 8.09 -5.27
N ALA A 31 11.87 8.58 -4.94
CA ALA A 31 11.66 9.93 -4.44
C ALA A 31 12.25 10.12 -3.04
N ALA A 32 12.43 9.09 -2.23
CA ALA A 32 12.97 9.21 -0.87
C ALA A 32 14.49 9.37 -0.83
N MET A 33 15.20 9.21 -1.96
CA MET A 33 16.65 9.45 -2.02
C MET A 33 16.99 10.87 -1.54
N GLY A 34 17.85 10.95 -0.54
CA GLY A 34 18.27 12.20 0.11
C GLY A 34 17.31 12.75 1.16
N CYS A 35 16.16 12.11 1.42
CA CYS A 35 15.21 12.53 2.45
C CYS A 35 15.49 11.94 3.83
N THR A 36 16.21 10.83 3.89
CA THR A 36 16.65 10.18 5.13
C THR A 36 18.08 9.70 4.94
N SER A 37 18.82 9.55 6.04
CA SER A 37 20.16 8.95 5.98
C SER A 37 20.16 7.47 5.60
N GLY A 38 18.99 6.82 5.57
CA GLY A 38 18.84 5.42 5.17
C GLY A 38 18.57 5.18 3.68
N ILE A 39 18.42 6.24 2.87
CA ILE A 39 18.29 6.14 1.40
C ILE A 39 19.18 7.22 0.78
N ALA A 40 20.47 6.93 0.71
CA ALA A 40 21.50 7.87 0.26
C ALA A 40 21.93 7.63 -1.19
N ASP A 41 21.82 6.40 -1.68
CA ASP A 41 22.27 5.98 -3.00
C ASP A 41 21.31 4.97 -3.68
N GLU A 42 21.69 4.52 -4.87
CA GLU A 42 20.88 3.59 -5.69
C GLU A 42 20.76 2.19 -5.07
N ASP A 43 21.78 1.76 -4.30
CA ASP A 43 21.73 0.47 -3.61
C ASP A 43 20.69 0.52 -2.48
N ASP A 44 20.62 1.63 -1.75
CA ASP A 44 19.57 1.84 -0.74
C ASP A 44 18.17 1.91 -1.36
N VAL A 45 18.01 2.56 -2.52
CA VAL A 45 16.72 2.57 -3.25
C VAL A 45 16.33 1.15 -3.63
N THR A 46 17.27 0.35 -4.13
CA THR A 46 17.02 -1.06 -4.47
C THR A 46 16.62 -1.86 -3.23
N ALA A 47 17.29 -1.65 -2.09
CA ALA A 47 16.93 -2.29 -0.83
C ALA A 47 15.51 -1.90 -0.35
N CYS A 48 15.16 -0.62 -0.47
CA CYS A 48 13.81 -0.12 -0.18
C CYS A 48 12.75 -0.80 -1.07
N GLN A 49 12.99 -0.86 -2.38
CA GLN A 49 12.08 -1.50 -3.34
C GLN A 49 11.91 -3.00 -3.07
N LEU A 50 12.99 -3.71 -2.73
CA LEU A 50 12.92 -5.14 -2.36
C LEU A 50 12.11 -5.35 -1.08
N PHE A 51 12.29 -4.49 -0.08
CA PHE A 51 11.51 -4.54 1.15
C PHE A 51 10.00 -4.37 0.86
N TYR A 52 9.63 -3.32 0.13
CA TYR A 52 8.21 -3.06 -0.18
C TYR A 52 7.61 -4.04 -1.19
N ARG A 53 8.40 -4.61 -2.10
CA ARG A 53 7.93 -5.71 -2.97
C ARG A 53 7.34 -6.86 -2.16
N ASP A 54 7.98 -7.17 -1.03
CA ASP A 54 7.56 -8.25 -0.15
C ASP A 54 6.41 -7.80 0.79
N GLN A 55 6.41 -6.56 1.28
CA GLN A 55 5.28 -6.02 2.06
C GLN A 55 4.00 -5.91 1.24
N CYS A 56 4.09 -5.52 -0.04
CA CYS A 56 2.93 -5.40 -0.92
C CYS A 56 2.27 -6.74 -1.23
N LEU A 57 2.88 -7.89 -0.90
CA LEU A 57 2.22 -9.20 -1.04
C LEU A 57 0.97 -9.35 -0.16
N PHE A 58 0.83 -8.52 0.87
CA PHE A 58 -0.36 -8.48 1.73
C PHE A 58 -1.48 -7.59 1.18
N GLY A 59 -1.24 -6.88 0.06
CA GLY A 59 -2.18 -5.93 -0.53
C GLY A 59 -2.11 -4.55 0.12
N MET A 60 -3.02 -3.68 -0.29
CA MET A 60 -3.18 -2.33 0.26
C MET A 60 -4.16 -2.32 1.43
N ALA A 61 -4.05 -1.31 2.30
CA ALA A 61 -5.04 -1.08 3.37
C ALA A 61 -6.40 -0.57 2.85
N ALA A 62 -6.49 -0.26 1.56
CA ALA A 62 -7.72 0.17 0.89
C ALA A 62 -8.76 -0.95 0.85
N GLU A 63 -10.04 -0.59 1.02
CA GLU A 63 -11.16 -1.52 0.94
C GLU A 63 -11.41 -2.03 -0.49
N GLU A 64 -11.00 -1.25 -1.49
CA GLU A 64 -11.19 -1.52 -2.91
C GLU A 64 -9.91 -1.19 -3.70
N ASP A 65 -9.81 -1.75 -4.90
CA ASP A 65 -8.72 -1.41 -5.83
C ASP A 65 -8.91 0.04 -6.31
N PRO A 66 -7.95 0.96 -6.07
CA PRO A 66 -8.07 2.36 -6.50
C PRO A 66 -8.12 2.52 -8.02
N GLY A 67 -7.69 1.50 -8.78
CA GLY A 67 -7.62 1.51 -10.23
C GLY A 67 -6.42 2.32 -10.75
N GLN A 68 -6.01 1.99 -11.98
CA GLN A 68 -4.82 2.56 -12.60
C GLN A 68 -4.79 4.11 -12.63
N PRO A 69 -5.88 4.84 -12.94
CA PRO A 69 -5.83 6.30 -13.00
C PRO A 69 -5.51 6.96 -11.65
N ALA A 70 -6.02 6.41 -10.54
CA ALA A 70 -5.75 6.94 -9.20
C ALA A 70 -4.29 6.65 -8.78
N VAL A 71 -3.78 5.45 -9.13
CA VAL A 71 -2.37 5.10 -8.92
C VAL A 71 -1.43 6.05 -9.67
N GLU A 72 -1.72 6.34 -10.94
CA GLU A 72 -0.93 7.26 -11.75
C GLU A 72 -0.96 8.69 -11.21
N ALA A 73 -2.12 9.16 -10.75
CA ALA A 73 -2.25 10.47 -10.10
C ALA A 73 -1.41 10.54 -8.82
N CYS A 74 -1.48 9.51 -7.98
CA CYS A 74 -0.67 9.43 -6.76
C CYS A 74 0.84 9.44 -7.06
N VAL A 75 1.29 8.64 -8.03
CA VAL A 75 2.70 8.61 -8.49
C VAL A 75 3.16 9.99 -8.98
N ALA A 76 2.31 10.67 -9.77
CA ALA A 76 2.61 12.02 -10.25
C ALA A 76 2.68 13.05 -9.11
N ALA A 77 1.83 12.92 -8.09
CA ALA A 77 1.86 13.76 -6.90
C ALA A 77 3.15 13.54 -6.07
N ILE A 78 3.65 12.30 -5.99
CA ILE A 78 4.96 12.00 -5.37
C ILE A 78 6.11 12.64 -6.16
N ASP A 79 6.09 12.58 -7.50
CA ASP A 79 7.08 13.26 -8.34
C ASP A 79 7.06 14.78 -8.14
N GLN A 80 5.88 15.39 -7.99
CA GLN A 80 5.75 16.82 -7.66
C GLN A 80 6.32 17.13 -6.28
N ALA A 81 5.99 16.32 -5.26
CA ALA A 81 6.58 16.46 -3.92
C ALA A 81 8.11 16.35 -3.94
N ALA A 82 8.66 15.50 -4.82
CA ALA A 82 10.09 15.33 -5.01
C ALA A 82 10.81 16.58 -5.52
N VAL A 83 10.13 17.47 -6.25
CA VAL A 83 10.67 18.79 -6.63
C VAL A 83 10.85 19.70 -5.41
N CYS A 84 10.02 19.51 -4.38
CA CYS A 84 9.97 20.33 -3.16
C CYS A 84 10.81 19.77 -2.00
N LYS A 85 11.65 18.75 -2.20
CA LYS A 85 12.32 17.99 -1.12
C LYS A 85 12.94 18.83 -0.01
N LEU A 86 13.61 19.92 -0.38
CA LEU A 86 14.42 20.74 0.52
C LEU A 86 13.68 21.97 1.08
N SER A 87 12.42 22.16 0.71
CA SER A 87 11.58 23.29 1.16
C SER A 87 10.31 22.78 1.84
N THR A 88 9.56 23.70 2.46
CA THR A 88 8.17 23.44 2.85
C THR A 88 7.29 23.38 1.59
N MET A 89 6.09 22.81 1.70
CA MET A 89 5.13 22.83 0.61
C MET A 89 4.60 24.24 0.31
N THR A 90 4.48 25.09 1.34
CA THR A 90 4.13 26.51 1.18
C THR A 90 5.13 27.28 0.32
N ASP A 91 6.43 26.98 0.46
CA ASP A 91 7.50 27.67 -0.28
C ASP A 91 7.80 27.03 -1.64
N CYS A 92 7.17 25.90 -1.96
CA CYS A 92 7.42 25.20 -3.21
C CYS A 92 6.75 25.93 -4.39
N ALA A 93 7.45 26.02 -5.53
CA ALA A 93 6.90 26.65 -6.73
C ALA A 93 5.74 25.87 -7.35
N GLN A 94 5.74 24.54 -7.19
CA GLN A 94 4.74 23.63 -7.77
C GLN A 94 4.38 22.52 -6.76
N PRO A 95 3.73 22.86 -5.64
CA PRO A 95 3.34 21.88 -4.65
C PRO A 95 2.20 21.00 -5.21
N PRO A 96 2.22 19.68 -4.91
CA PRO A 96 1.05 18.84 -5.17
C PRO A 96 -0.13 19.24 -4.28
N ALA A 97 -1.32 18.75 -4.62
CA ALA A 97 -2.47 18.87 -3.74
C ALA A 97 -2.28 18.02 -2.47
N LEU A 98 -2.55 18.60 -1.30
CA LEU A 98 -2.46 17.93 0.00
C LEU A 98 -3.86 17.64 0.54
N SER A 99 -4.02 16.52 1.25
CA SER A 99 -5.29 16.10 1.86
C SER A 99 -5.59 16.84 3.17
N ASP A 100 -4.56 17.41 3.82
CA ASP A 100 -4.63 18.10 5.10
C ASP A 100 -4.00 19.51 5.01
N SER A 101 -4.66 20.52 5.58
CA SER A 101 -4.12 21.87 5.68
C SER A 101 -2.83 21.94 6.50
N ASP A 102 -2.69 21.08 7.51
CA ASP A 102 -1.51 21.04 8.38
C ASP A 102 -0.28 20.42 7.67
N ALA A 103 -0.49 19.79 6.51
CA ALA A 103 0.59 19.25 5.70
C ALA A 103 1.39 20.33 4.96
N TRP A 104 0.86 21.55 4.81
CA TRP A 104 1.51 22.64 4.07
C TRP A 104 2.80 23.13 4.72
N ASP A 105 2.89 23.07 6.05
CA ASP A 105 4.08 23.45 6.81
C ASP A 105 5.15 22.33 6.83
N LYS A 106 4.86 21.16 6.24
CA LYS A 106 5.79 20.03 6.19
C LYS A 106 6.74 20.15 5.00
N SER A 107 7.92 19.55 5.13
CA SER A 107 8.90 19.50 4.04
C SER A 107 8.47 18.55 2.93
N GLY A 108 8.98 18.76 1.71
CA GLY A 108 8.83 17.80 0.61
C GLY A 108 9.19 16.37 1.00
N CYS A 109 10.29 16.20 1.72
CA CYS A 109 10.71 14.90 2.23
C CYS A 109 9.72 14.27 3.22
N THR A 110 9.09 15.07 4.08
CA THR A 110 8.04 14.56 4.96
C THR A 110 6.83 14.06 4.17
N ILE A 111 6.44 14.76 3.11
CA ILE A 111 5.31 14.34 2.26
C ILE A 111 5.65 13.09 1.45
N ILE A 112 6.87 12.98 0.90
CA ILE A 112 7.31 11.77 0.17
C ILE A 112 7.28 10.54 1.09
N LEU A 113 7.75 10.68 2.33
CA LEU A 113 7.78 9.57 3.28
C LEU A 113 6.37 9.17 3.78
N ASN A 114 5.39 10.07 3.68
CA ASN A 114 4.01 9.88 4.12
C ASN A 114 3.06 10.26 2.96
N PRO A 115 3.04 9.47 1.87
CA PRO A 115 2.31 9.80 0.65
C PRO A 115 0.80 9.95 0.89
N GLU A 116 0.23 9.36 1.93
CA GLU A 116 -1.17 9.53 2.33
C GLU A 116 -1.58 10.99 2.63
N LEU A 117 -0.61 11.88 2.86
CA LEU A 117 -0.84 13.33 3.01
C LEU A 117 -1.07 14.04 1.66
N LEU A 118 -0.83 13.35 0.53
CA LEU A 118 -1.17 13.83 -0.80
C LEU A 118 -2.64 13.52 -1.08
N ALA A 119 -3.37 14.50 -1.62
CA ALA A 119 -4.79 14.34 -1.94
C ALA A 119 -5.03 13.16 -2.91
N ASP A 120 -4.17 13.01 -3.92
CA ASP A 120 -4.26 11.94 -4.92
C ASP A 120 -3.85 10.55 -4.38
N CYS A 121 -3.28 10.48 -3.17
CA CYS A 121 -2.89 9.24 -2.50
C CYS A 121 -3.72 8.97 -1.23
N ALA A 122 -4.80 9.72 -0.99
CA ALA A 122 -5.59 9.60 0.23
C ALA A 122 -6.19 8.18 0.44
N PHE A 123 -6.36 7.42 -0.64
CA PHE A 123 -6.81 6.01 -0.60
C PHE A 123 -5.83 5.06 0.09
N LEU A 124 -4.59 5.49 0.38
CA LEU A 124 -3.62 4.72 1.15
C LEU A 124 -4.02 4.58 2.62
N LEU A 125 -4.83 5.50 3.13
CA LEU A 125 -5.39 5.37 4.47
C LEU A 125 -6.48 4.30 4.47
N PRO A 126 -6.52 3.43 5.49
CA PRO A 126 -7.71 2.62 5.71
C PRO A 126 -8.90 3.57 5.87
N ALA A 127 -10.06 3.18 5.35
CA ALA A 127 -11.30 3.88 5.68
C ALA A 127 -11.36 3.99 7.21
N ASP A 128 -11.53 5.20 7.74
CA ASP A 128 -11.70 5.40 9.18
C ASP A 128 -12.79 4.42 9.60
N SER A 129 -12.42 3.38 10.34
CA SER A 129 -13.32 2.32 10.75
C SER A 129 -14.21 2.94 11.80
N GLY A 130 -15.23 3.69 11.34
CA GLY A 130 -15.81 4.83 12.02
C GLY A 130 -15.84 4.60 13.50
N GLU A 131 -15.10 5.42 14.24
CA GLU A 131 -14.97 5.34 15.67
C GLU A 131 -16.38 5.39 16.26
N GLY A 132 -16.95 4.20 16.46
CA GLY A 132 -18.28 4.04 17.00
C GLY A 132 -18.19 4.59 18.41
N GLY A 133 -18.73 5.80 18.60
CA GLY A 133 -18.67 6.54 19.85
C GLY A 133 -18.87 5.58 21.01
N GLY A 134 -17.79 5.30 21.73
CA GLY A 134 -17.75 4.30 22.78
C GLY A 134 -18.70 4.72 23.89
N GLY A 135 -19.90 4.16 23.90
CA GLY A 135 -20.77 4.21 25.06
C GLY A 135 -20.11 3.46 26.20
N GLU A 136 -19.89 4.15 27.32
CA GLU A 136 -19.50 3.55 28.59
C GLU A 136 -20.54 2.48 28.97
N GLY A 137 -20.18 1.21 28.85
CA GLY A 137 -21.12 0.10 28.97
C GLY A 137 -20.53 -1.13 29.66
N GLY A 138 -20.44 -1.06 30.99
CA GLY A 138 -20.70 -2.16 31.92
C GLY A 138 -19.82 -3.41 31.86
N SER A 139 -19.01 -3.59 32.90
CA SER A 139 -18.38 -4.85 33.27
C SER A 139 -19.40 -6.00 33.32
N SER A 140 -19.22 -7.02 32.48
CA SER A 140 -19.81 -8.33 32.73
C SER A 140 -18.78 -9.43 32.49
N SER A 141 -18.51 -10.14 33.58
CA SER A 141 -17.64 -11.30 33.67
C SER A 141 -18.26 -12.46 32.90
N GLY A 142 -17.61 -12.93 31.84
CA GLY A 142 -18.04 -14.09 31.05
C GLY A 142 -16.95 -15.16 31.00
N THR A 143 -17.19 -16.26 31.70
CA THR A 143 -16.32 -17.46 31.76
C THR A 143 -16.56 -18.36 30.55
N GLY A 144 -15.49 -18.76 29.84
CA GLY A 144 -15.30 -20.07 29.20
C GLY A 144 -16.16 -20.48 27.99
N GLY A 145 -15.49 -20.97 26.94
CA GLY A 145 -16.13 -21.72 25.85
C GLY A 145 -15.11 -22.37 24.91
N SER A 146 -14.96 -23.69 24.99
CA SER A 146 -14.10 -24.52 24.14
C SER A 146 -14.85 -25.04 22.91
N GLY A 147 -14.15 -25.10 21.77
CA GLY A 147 -14.32 -26.14 20.73
C GLY A 147 -15.36 -25.90 19.64
N GLY A 148 -14.99 -26.17 18.37
CA GLY A 148 -15.92 -26.17 17.24
C GLY A 148 -15.32 -26.45 15.86
N SER A 149 -15.07 -27.74 15.60
CA SER A 149 -15.12 -28.53 14.35
C SER A 149 -14.86 -27.94 12.94
N ALA A 150 -14.15 -28.79 12.18
CA ALA A 150 -13.85 -28.75 10.75
C ALA A 150 -15.09 -28.63 9.84
N GLY A 151 -14.94 -27.83 8.77
CA GLY A 151 -15.85 -27.76 7.63
C GLY A 151 -15.18 -28.29 6.36
N SER A 152 -15.87 -29.19 5.67
CA SER A 152 -15.45 -29.89 4.46
C SER A 152 -15.89 -29.17 3.18
N GLY A 153 -15.03 -29.16 2.16
CA GLY A 153 -15.40 -29.47 0.77
C GLY A 153 -15.72 -28.30 -0.19
N GLY A 154 -14.98 -28.24 -1.30
CA GLY A 154 -15.36 -27.45 -2.49
C GLY A 154 -14.31 -27.42 -3.60
N SER A 155 -14.23 -28.47 -4.42
CA SER A 155 -13.60 -28.50 -5.77
C SER A 155 -14.40 -27.59 -6.74
N VAL A 156 -13.95 -26.98 -7.84
CA VAL A 156 -13.05 -27.28 -8.97
C VAL A 156 -12.79 -25.94 -9.70
N GLY A 157 -11.62 -25.63 -10.27
CA GLY A 157 -11.30 -25.89 -11.68
C GLY A 157 -11.48 -24.64 -12.58
N GLY A 158 -10.38 -24.14 -13.18
CA GLY A 158 -10.43 -23.09 -14.19
C GLY A 158 -9.07 -22.86 -14.84
N ALA A 159 -8.83 -23.58 -15.94
CA ALA A 159 -7.65 -23.43 -16.79
C ALA A 159 -7.93 -22.44 -17.93
N GLY A 160 -6.90 -21.67 -18.32
CA GLY A 160 -6.69 -21.30 -19.72
C GLY A 160 -6.76 -19.81 -20.05
N GLY A 161 -5.71 -19.31 -20.72
CA GLY A 161 -5.73 -18.02 -21.38
C GLY A 161 -4.37 -17.51 -21.82
N ALA A 162 -3.75 -18.14 -22.83
CA ALA A 162 -2.60 -17.58 -23.54
C ALA A 162 -3.07 -16.88 -24.83
N GLY A 163 -2.53 -15.69 -25.12
CA GLY A 163 -2.63 -15.01 -26.41
C GLY A 163 -2.63 -13.48 -26.25
N GLY A 164 -1.86 -12.68 -26.99
CA GLY A 164 -0.96 -12.96 -28.10
C GLY A 164 -0.16 -11.71 -28.46
N ALA A 165 0.90 -11.92 -29.25
CA ALA A 165 1.75 -10.87 -29.80
C ALA A 165 0.99 -10.08 -30.88
N GLY A 166 1.03 -8.75 -30.78
CA GLY A 166 0.62 -7.84 -31.85
C GLY A 166 1.79 -6.95 -32.23
N VAL A 167 2.40 -7.26 -33.37
CA VAL A 167 3.33 -6.38 -34.09
C VAL A 167 2.54 -5.35 -34.88
N ASN A 168 2.96 -4.09 -34.82
CA ASN A 168 2.85 -3.13 -35.93
C ASN A 168 4.17 -2.35 -35.99
#